data_AF-K2BJ65-F1
#
_entry.id   AF-K2BJ65-F1
#
_cell.length_a   1.000
_cell.length_b   1.000
_cell.length_c   1.000
_cell.angle_alpha   90.00
_cell.angle_beta   90.00
_cell.angle_gamma   90.00
#
_symmetry.space_group_name_H-M   'P 1'
#
loop_
_entity.id
_entity.type
_entity.pdbx_description
1 polymer ?
#
loop_
_entity_poly.entity_id
_entity_poly.type
_entity_poly.pdbx_seq_one_letter_code
_entity_poly.pdbx_strand_id
1 'polypeptide(L)'
;FFSSGREGSLTSEMELLSANTAIELYSADKLFRLALANRRIVKSALNEIELYKNLIELEKQSGGPEFKLGVYRSVNDVKETERGVRLGLSIPIHDFGKRSAAVESLNLKLSGYEFLKEHKSYYLAGVENKILLEVSEKYDTCVFYREKLKRLSGVVLKKASSIFEMARIGYAEGATTLFEYQNAKKNYFEFYESLIHASIDFNISLLELRRACGIAPSDNGDIMEKILSNIGAAGDVR
;
A
#
# COMPACT_ATOMS: atom_id res chain seq x y z
N PHE A 1 1.18 -44.58 -20.52
CA PHE A 1 1.32 -43.25 -21.15
C PHE A 1 1.61 -42.23 -20.06
N PHE A 2 2.86 -42.19 -19.58
CA PHE A 2 3.35 -41.09 -18.74
C PHE A 2 4.06 -40.14 -19.70
N SER A 3 3.47 -38.98 -20.00
CA SER A 3 4.17 -37.95 -20.77
C SER A 3 5.25 -37.33 -19.89
N SER A 4 6.49 -37.65 -20.21
CA SER A 4 7.66 -36.80 -19.96
C SER A 4 7.38 -35.39 -20.47
N GLY A 5 7.31 -34.41 -19.58
CA GLY A 5 7.04 -33.04 -19.99
C GLY A 5 6.65 -32.12 -18.83
N ARG A 6 7.53 -31.99 -17.85
CA ARG A 6 7.71 -30.85 -16.90
C ARG A 6 8.58 -31.34 -15.73
N GLU A 7 9.81 -31.72 -16.02
CA GLU A 7 10.86 -31.73 -14.99
C GLU A 7 11.48 -30.35 -14.93
N GLY A 8 10.68 -29.34 -14.55
CA GLY A 8 11.26 -28.20 -13.87
C GLY A 8 11.82 -28.75 -12.57
N SER A 9 13.14 -28.76 -12.41
CA SER A 9 13.75 -29.27 -11.19
C SER A 9 13.13 -28.53 -10.00
N LEU A 10 12.58 -29.24 -9.02
CA LEU A 10 12.03 -28.62 -7.80
C LEU A 10 13.05 -27.66 -7.13
N THR A 11 14.35 -27.86 -7.40
CA THR A 11 15.41 -26.95 -6.98
C THR A 11 15.32 -25.57 -7.63
N SER A 12 14.94 -25.44 -8.92
CA SER A 12 14.83 -24.14 -9.58
C SER A 12 13.63 -23.33 -9.08
N GLU A 13 12.51 -23.98 -8.78
CA GLU A 13 11.35 -23.30 -8.16
C GLU A 13 11.67 -22.85 -6.72
N MET A 14 12.41 -23.66 -5.96
CA MET A 14 12.91 -23.28 -4.64
C MET A 14 13.87 -22.09 -4.69
N GLU A 15 14.79 -22.07 -5.66
CA GLU A 15 15.72 -20.96 -5.87
C GLU A 15 14.98 -19.68 -6.19
N LEU A 16 13.97 -19.74 -7.07
CA LEU A 16 13.07 -18.62 -7.39
C LEU A 16 12.34 -18.06 -6.17
N LEU A 17 11.73 -18.93 -5.35
CA LEU A 17 11.03 -18.51 -4.13
C LEU A 17 12.00 -17.93 -3.08
N SER A 18 13.23 -18.43 -3.04
CA SER A 18 14.27 -17.93 -2.14
C SER A 18 14.91 -16.62 -2.61
N ALA A 19 14.92 -16.33 -3.92
CA ALA A 19 15.51 -15.12 -4.50
C ALA A 19 14.84 -13.84 -3.99
N ASN A 20 13.55 -13.91 -3.60
CA ASN A 20 12.83 -12.81 -2.98
C ASN A 20 13.48 -12.33 -1.66
N THR A 21 14.25 -13.19 -0.97
CA THR A 21 14.96 -12.80 0.26
C THR A 21 16.11 -11.83 0.03
N ALA A 22 16.58 -11.66 -1.21
CA ALA A 22 17.68 -10.77 -1.59
C ALA A 22 17.26 -9.30 -1.74
N ILE A 23 15.95 -8.99 -1.62
CA ILE A 23 15.47 -7.61 -1.66
C ILE A 23 16.04 -6.85 -0.45
N GLU A 24 16.89 -5.86 -0.71
CA GLU A 24 17.42 -4.99 0.32
C GLU A 24 16.31 -4.14 0.94
N LEU A 25 16.17 -4.25 2.26
CA LEU A 25 15.28 -3.38 3.03
C LEU A 25 16.02 -2.07 3.31
N TYR A 26 15.36 -0.94 3.06
CA TYR A 26 15.84 0.35 3.54
C TYR A 26 15.89 0.37 5.07
N SER A 27 16.78 1.19 5.64
CA SER A 27 16.83 1.38 7.09
C SER A 27 15.51 1.94 7.63
N ALA A 28 15.16 1.57 8.86
CA ALA A 28 13.94 2.02 9.52
C ALA A 28 13.81 3.56 9.51
N ASP A 29 14.91 4.28 9.75
CA ASP A 29 14.95 5.75 9.70
C ASP A 29 14.61 6.31 8.32
N LYS A 30 15.11 5.67 7.25
CA LYS A 30 14.82 6.09 5.87
C LYS A 30 13.37 5.81 5.52
N LEU A 31 12.82 4.68 5.95
CA LEU A 31 11.40 4.32 5.78
C LEU A 31 10.49 5.30 6.52
N PHE A 32 10.84 5.69 7.74
CA PHE A 32 10.11 6.68 8.52
C PHE A 32 10.10 8.06 7.84
N ARG A 33 11.26 8.54 7.37
CA ARG A 33 11.34 9.81 6.64
C ARG A 33 10.52 9.80 5.35
N LEU A 34 10.53 8.68 4.62
CA LEU A 34 9.68 8.47 3.45
C LEU A 34 8.19 8.49 3.81
N ALA A 35 7.82 7.85 4.93
CA ALA A 35 6.46 7.86 5.44
C ALA A 35 5.98 9.29 5.73
N LEU A 36 6.80 10.12 6.39
CA LEU A 36 6.44 11.52 6.67
C LEU A 36 6.22 12.34 5.39
N ALA A 37 7.05 12.13 4.37
CA ALA A 37 6.96 12.88 3.12
C ALA A 37 5.77 12.45 2.24
N ASN A 38 5.46 11.16 2.20
CA ASN A 38 4.53 10.61 1.22
C ASN A 38 3.15 10.27 1.77
N ARG A 39 3.01 10.09 3.09
CA ARG A 39 1.76 9.61 3.67
C ARG A 39 0.63 10.62 3.48
N ARG A 40 -0.48 10.12 2.94
CA ARG A 40 -1.70 10.91 2.67
C ARG A 40 -2.26 11.58 3.92
N ILE A 41 -2.11 10.97 5.09
CA ILE A 41 -2.58 11.52 6.37
C ILE A 41 -1.89 12.86 6.68
N VAL A 42 -0.57 12.93 6.48
CA VAL A 42 0.21 14.16 6.68
C VAL A 42 -0.21 15.23 5.65
N LYS A 43 -0.35 14.84 4.38
CA LYS A 43 -0.82 15.74 3.32
C LYS A 43 -2.25 16.23 3.56
N SER A 44 -3.16 15.37 4.04
CA SER A 44 -4.54 15.74 4.38
C SER A 44 -4.57 16.76 5.50
N ALA A 45 -3.79 16.56 6.56
CA ALA A 45 -3.70 17.50 7.67
C ALA A 45 -3.17 18.88 7.21
N LEU A 46 -2.21 18.91 6.28
CA LEU A 46 -1.73 20.16 5.67
C LEU A 46 -2.79 20.83 4.78
N ASN A 47 -3.49 20.04 3.96
CA ASN A 47 -4.55 20.55 3.07
C ASN A 47 -5.77 21.07 3.85
N GLU A 48 -6.08 20.52 5.02
CA GLU A 48 -7.16 21.04 5.89
C GLU A 48 -6.87 22.48 6.33
N ILE A 49 -5.61 22.78 6.70
CA ILE A 49 -5.21 24.14 7.07
C ILE A 49 -5.40 25.10 5.89
N GLU A 50 -5.00 24.69 4.69
CA GLU A 50 -5.18 25.49 3.48
C GLU A 50 -6.66 25.68 3.12
N LEU A 51 -7.48 24.63 3.25
CA LEU A 51 -8.93 24.70 3.06
C LEU A 51 -9.56 25.75 3.97
N TYR A 52 -9.24 25.76 5.27
CA TYR A 52 -9.80 26.75 6.19
C TYR A 52 -9.34 28.17 5.88
N LYS A 53 -8.09 28.37 5.42
CA LYS A 53 -7.62 29.67 4.94
C LYS A 53 -8.43 30.17 3.74
N ASN A 54 -8.65 29.29 2.77
CA ASN A 54 -9.43 29.60 1.58
C ASN A 54 -10.90 29.87 1.93
N LEU A 55 -11.49 29.13 2.88
CA LEU A 55 -12.87 29.39 3.35
C LEU A 55 -12.99 30.75 4.03
N ILE A 56 -12.01 31.17 4.85
CA ILE A 56 -11.99 32.50 5.45
C ILE A 56 -11.90 33.58 4.38
N GLU A 57 -11.08 33.37 3.35
CA GLU A 57 -10.97 34.31 2.24
C GLU A 57 -12.26 34.40 1.43
N LEU A 58 -12.88 33.26 1.09
CA LEU A 58 -14.18 33.20 0.42
C LEU A 58 -15.28 33.89 1.24
N GLU A 59 -15.33 33.69 2.56
CA GLU A 59 -16.32 34.31 3.42
C GLU A 59 -16.08 35.82 3.60
N LYS A 60 -14.83 36.28 3.50
CA LYS A 60 -14.51 37.71 3.41
C LYS A 60 -14.96 38.29 2.06
N GLN A 61 -14.76 37.56 0.97
CA GLN A 61 -15.12 37.96 -0.39
C GLN A 61 -16.64 37.90 -0.65
N SER A 62 -17.39 37.05 0.07
CA SER A 62 -18.86 36.94 -0.05
C SER A 62 -19.60 38.25 0.27
N GLY A 63 -18.91 39.16 0.96
CA GLY A 63 -19.35 40.52 1.21
C GLY A 63 -19.33 41.48 0.03
N GLY A 64 -18.68 41.10 -1.06
CA GLY A 64 -18.52 41.91 -2.27
C GLY A 64 -19.66 41.75 -3.27
N PRO A 65 -19.70 42.59 -4.30
CA PRO A 65 -20.64 42.42 -5.42
C PRO A 65 -20.36 41.13 -6.19
N GLU A 66 -21.39 40.31 -6.39
CA GLU A 66 -21.34 39.10 -7.22
C GLU A 66 -21.97 39.37 -8.59
N PHE A 67 -21.23 39.07 -9.66
CA PHE A 67 -21.70 39.17 -11.04
C PHE A 67 -22.04 37.78 -11.59
N LYS A 68 -23.26 37.60 -12.08
CA LYS A 68 -23.75 36.36 -12.68
C LYS A 68 -24.08 36.60 -14.14
N LEU A 69 -23.42 35.88 -15.04
CA LEU A 69 -23.75 35.81 -16.45
C LEU A 69 -24.30 34.41 -16.73
N GLY A 70 -25.57 34.33 -17.16
CA GLY A 70 -26.22 33.08 -17.51
C GLY A 70 -26.80 33.14 -18.91
N VAL A 71 -26.72 32.05 -19.66
CA VAL A 71 -27.43 31.90 -20.93
C VAL A 71 -28.56 30.91 -20.70
N TYR A 72 -29.78 31.24 -21.09
CA TYR A 72 -30.93 30.35 -20.89
C TYR A 72 -31.71 30.17 -22.19
N ARG A 73 -32.31 28.99 -22.32
CA ARG A 73 -33.29 28.65 -23.34
C ARG A 73 -34.46 27.97 -22.64
N SER A 74 -35.60 28.65 -22.61
CA SER A 74 -36.84 28.11 -22.06
C SER A 74 -37.67 27.49 -23.19
N VAL A 75 -38.21 26.31 -22.93
CA VAL A 75 -39.15 25.60 -23.81
C VAL A 75 -40.44 25.36 -23.03
N ASN A 76 -41.08 26.44 -22.57
CA ASN A 76 -42.42 26.37 -22.02
C ASN A 76 -43.45 26.37 -23.17
N ASP A 77 -44.50 25.58 -22.99
CA ASP A 77 -45.42 25.08 -24.03
C ASP A 77 -46.45 26.13 -24.53
N VAL A 78 -46.06 27.41 -24.57
CA VAL A 78 -46.91 28.50 -25.06
C VAL A 78 -46.18 29.23 -26.19
N LYS A 79 -46.10 28.57 -27.35
CA LYS A 79 -45.75 29.09 -28.69
C LYS A 79 -44.42 29.82 -28.92
N GLU A 80 -43.68 30.28 -27.92
CA GLU A 80 -42.43 31.03 -28.11
C GLU A 80 -41.26 30.43 -27.32
N THR A 81 -40.20 30.05 -28.04
CA THR A 81 -38.95 29.59 -27.43
C THR A 81 -38.14 30.80 -26.98
N GLU A 82 -38.17 31.12 -25.70
CA GLU A 82 -37.35 32.21 -25.16
C GLU A 82 -35.87 31.80 -25.06
N ARG A 83 -35.00 32.56 -25.71
CA ARG A 83 -33.54 32.43 -25.59
C ARG A 83 -32.99 33.77 -25.17
N GLY A 84 -32.12 33.80 -24.18
CA GLY A 84 -31.60 35.05 -23.67
C GLY A 84 -30.31 34.91 -22.90
N VAL A 85 -29.63 36.04 -22.76
CA VAL A 85 -28.49 36.23 -21.88
C VAL A 85 -28.97 37.02 -20.67
N ARG A 86 -28.77 36.49 -19.47
CA ARG A 86 -29.11 37.11 -18.19
C ARG A 86 -27.83 37.60 -17.53
N LEU A 87 -27.78 38.90 -17.27
CA LEU A 87 -26.79 39.52 -16.41
C LEU A 87 -27.46 39.82 -15.07
N GLY A 88 -26.88 39.35 -13.97
CA GLY A 88 -27.34 39.61 -12.61
C GLY A 88 -26.21 40.18 -11.78
N LEU A 89 -26.48 41.27 -11.06
CA LEU A 89 -25.59 41.82 -10.03
C LEU A 89 -26.25 41.62 -8.67
N SER A 90 -25.57 40.94 -7.76
CA SER A 90 -26.03 40.74 -6.39
C SER A 90 -25.08 41.44 -5.42
N ILE A 91 -25.61 42.36 -4.63
CA ILE A 91 -24.84 43.09 -3.62
C ILE A 91 -25.53 42.87 -2.26
N PRO A 92 -24.91 42.14 -1.32
CA PRO A 92 -25.47 41.98 0.01
C PRO A 92 -25.30 43.28 0.80
N ILE A 93 -26.42 43.93 1.15
CA ILE A 93 -26.41 45.27 1.78
C ILE A 93 -26.20 45.19 3.29
N HIS A 94 -26.87 44.26 3.98
CA HIS A 94 -26.73 44.08 5.43
C HIS A 94 -27.07 42.64 5.83
N ASP A 95 -26.23 42.04 6.66
CA ASP A 95 -26.29 40.62 7.03
C ASP A 95 -26.39 40.39 8.55
N PHE A 96 -26.72 41.44 9.33
CA PHE A 96 -26.86 41.39 10.79
C PHE A 96 -25.70 40.69 11.51
N GLY A 97 -24.48 40.82 11.00
CA GLY A 97 -23.28 40.23 11.61
C GLY A 97 -23.11 38.73 11.35
N LYS A 98 -23.97 38.09 10.55
CA LYS A 98 -23.87 36.67 10.20
C LYS A 98 -22.52 36.31 9.58
N ARG A 99 -21.98 37.17 8.71
CA ARG A 99 -20.65 37.00 8.10
C ARG A 99 -19.53 37.20 9.11
N SER A 100 -19.62 38.19 9.99
CA SER A 100 -18.63 38.39 11.05
C SER A 100 -18.57 37.16 11.96
N ALA A 101 -19.73 36.63 12.37
CA ALA A 101 -19.80 35.42 13.17
C ALA A 101 -19.29 34.18 12.40
N ALA A 102 -19.56 34.07 11.10
CA ALA A 102 -19.03 33.01 10.25
C ALA A 102 -17.50 33.08 10.15
N VAL A 103 -16.94 34.26 9.85
CA VAL A 103 -15.50 34.51 9.80
C VAL A 103 -14.84 34.26 11.15
N GLU A 104 -15.46 34.70 12.25
CA GLU A 104 -14.96 34.46 13.60
C GLU A 104 -14.97 32.96 13.95
N SER A 105 -16.02 32.23 13.62
CA SER A 105 -16.08 30.78 13.83
C SER A 105 -15.04 30.02 13.00
N LEU A 106 -14.77 30.47 11.77
CA LEU A 106 -13.74 29.90 10.91
C LEU A 106 -12.35 30.28 11.39
N ASN A 107 -12.15 31.51 11.89
CA ASN A 107 -10.91 31.94 12.53
C ASN A 107 -10.64 31.19 13.82
N LEU A 108 -11.66 30.89 14.64
CA LEU A 108 -11.51 30.07 15.84
C LEU A 108 -11.12 28.62 15.51
N LYS A 109 -11.72 28.06 14.44
CA LYS A 109 -11.30 26.75 13.92
C LYS A 109 -9.88 26.81 13.38
N LEU A 110 -9.56 27.80 12.53
CA LEU A 110 -8.22 27.99 11.98
C LEU A 110 -7.21 28.22 13.08
N SER A 111 -7.49 29.04 14.08
CA SER A 111 -6.61 29.26 15.23
C SER A 111 -6.45 27.99 16.05
N GLY A 112 -7.48 27.13 16.14
CA GLY A 112 -7.34 25.78 16.68
C GLY A 112 -6.33 24.94 15.89
N TYR A 113 -6.46 24.90 14.56
CA TYR A 113 -5.53 24.17 13.68
C TYR A 113 -4.13 24.79 13.63
N GLU A 114 -4.01 26.10 13.64
CA GLU A 114 -2.75 26.85 13.64
C GLU A 114 -2.09 26.77 15.01
N PHE A 115 -2.82 26.84 16.11
CA PHE A 115 -2.33 26.51 17.45
C PHE A 115 -1.83 25.06 17.52
N LEU A 116 -2.55 24.10 16.94
CA LEU A 116 -2.09 22.71 16.82
C LEU A 116 -0.84 22.55 15.91
N LYS A 117 -0.70 23.43 14.91
CA LYS A 117 0.45 23.46 13.99
C LYS A 117 1.68 24.14 14.62
N GLU A 118 1.47 25.22 15.37
CA GLU A 118 2.49 26.07 15.99
C GLU A 118 2.97 25.45 17.31
N HIS A 119 2.06 24.89 18.11
CA HIS A 119 2.36 23.93 19.19
C HIS A 119 2.54 22.51 18.62
N LYS A 120 3.50 22.41 17.71
CA LYS A 120 4.06 21.22 17.04
C LYS A 120 4.25 19.96 17.91
N SER A 121 4.19 20.07 19.24
CA SER A 121 4.62 19.03 20.17
C SER A 121 3.58 17.94 20.48
N TYR A 122 2.28 18.12 20.23
CA TYR A 122 1.28 17.13 20.64
C TYR A 122 0.55 16.44 19.49
N TYR A 123 -0.05 17.20 18.57
CA TYR A 123 -0.82 16.58 17.47
C TYR A 123 0.10 16.01 16.39
N LEU A 124 1.04 16.83 15.90
CA LEU A 124 1.99 16.41 14.87
C LEU A 124 2.93 15.33 15.44
N ALA A 125 3.41 15.49 16.67
CA ALA A 125 4.14 14.43 17.38
C ALA A 125 3.31 13.16 17.61
N GLY A 126 2.01 13.27 17.87
CA GLY A 126 1.11 12.12 17.99
C GLY A 126 0.94 11.38 16.66
N VAL A 127 0.82 12.13 15.56
CA VAL A 127 0.77 11.58 14.19
C VAL A 127 2.12 10.96 13.81
N GLU A 128 3.23 11.61 14.11
CA GLU A 128 4.59 11.10 13.89
C GLU A 128 4.85 9.84 14.70
N ASN A 129 4.49 9.80 15.98
CA ASN A 129 4.60 8.62 16.84
C ASN A 129 3.73 7.47 16.32
N LYS A 130 2.53 7.76 15.83
CA LYS A 130 1.67 6.75 15.20
C LYS A 130 2.28 6.22 13.91
N ILE A 131 2.86 7.09 13.07
CA ILE A 131 3.59 6.70 11.86
C ILE A 131 4.81 5.86 12.22
N LEU A 132 5.57 6.27 13.22
CA LEU A 132 6.76 5.56 13.69
C LEU A 132 6.41 4.17 14.18
N LEU A 133 5.41 4.05 15.05
CA LEU A 133 4.96 2.77 15.58
C LEU A 133 4.51 1.83 14.46
N GLU A 134 3.70 2.32 13.51
CA GLU A 134 3.21 1.52 12.40
C GLU A 134 4.33 1.09 11.44
N VAL A 135 5.26 1.99 11.12
CA VAL A 135 6.41 1.66 10.26
C VAL A 135 7.32 0.65 10.95
N SER A 136 7.61 0.82 12.26
CA SER A 136 8.41 -0.12 13.04
C SER A 136 7.76 -1.49 13.14
N GLU A 137 6.47 -1.56 13.46
CA GLU A 137 5.72 -2.82 13.55
C GLU A 137 5.73 -3.58 12.22
N LYS A 138 5.48 -2.87 11.10
CA LYS A 138 5.52 -3.47 9.77
C LYS A 138 6.92 -3.84 9.33
N TYR A 139 7.94 -3.09 9.75
CA TYR A 139 9.33 -3.41 9.48
C TYR A 139 9.74 -4.70 10.20
N ASP A 140 9.44 -4.82 11.50
CA ASP A 140 9.75 -6.00 12.31
C ASP A 140 9.03 -7.24 11.77
N THR A 141 7.76 -7.07 11.37
CA THR A 141 6.97 -8.12 10.72
C THR A 141 7.64 -8.59 9.42
N CYS A 142 8.09 -7.65 8.58
CA CYS A 142 8.77 -7.97 7.33
C CYS A 142 10.11 -8.69 7.55
N VAL A 143 10.90 -8.24 8.52
CA VAL A 143 12.16 -8.90 8.92
C VAL A 143 11.88 -10.31 9.43
N PHE A 144 10.87 -10.50 10.26
CA PHE A 144 10.46 -11.82 10.77
C PHE A 144 10.13 -12.79 9.63
N TYR A 145 9.28 -12.38 8.68
CA TYR A 145 8.92 -13.24 7.55
C TYR A 145 10.10 -13.51 6.61
N ARG A 146 11.00 -12.54 6.44
CA ARG A 146 12.24 -12.76 5.68
C ARG A 146 13.11 -13.85 6.31
N GLU A 147 13.31 -13.80 7.62
CA GLU A 147 14.09 -14.81 8.33
C GLU A 147 13.39 -16.18 8.37
N LYS A 148 12.06 -16.21 8.50
CA LYS A 148 11.25 -17.43 8.35
C LYS A 148 11.48 -18.07 6.97
N LEU A 149 11.41 -17.28 5.90
CA LEU A 149 11.62 -17.73 4.53
C LEU A 149 13.05 -18.27 4.33
N LYS A 150 14.07 -17.54 4.79
CA LYS A 150 15.48 -17.98 4.74
C LYS A 150 15.72 -19.29 5.51
N ARG A 151 15.12 -19.45 6.69
CA ARG A 151 15.28 -20.67 7.50
C ARG A 151 14.64 -21.87 6.81
N LEU A 152 13.45 -21.69 6.23
CA LEU A 152 12.74 -22.73 5.51
C LEU A 152 13.48 -23.15 4.24
N SER A 153 13.90 -22.20 3.41
CA SER A 153 14.62 -22.48 2.16
C SER A 153 16.05 -23.00 2.41
N GLY A 154 16.76 -22.44 3.40
CA GLY A 154 18.17 -22.71 3.63
C GLY A 154 18.46 -24.00 4.38
N VAL A 155 17.66 -24.34 5.40
CA VAL A 155 17.97 -25.45 6.32
C VAL A 155 16.92 -26.55 6.25
N VAL A 156 15.65 -26.19 6.43
CA VAL A 156 14.58 -27.19 6.64
C VAL A 156 14.33 -27.97 5.36
N LEU A 157 14.13 -27.28 4.23
CA LEU A 157 13.78 -27.93 2.98
C LEU A 157 14.97 -28.68 2.36
N LYS A 158 16.19 -28.17 2.51
CA LYS A 158 17.41 -28.92 2.11
C LYS A 158 17.54 -30.24 2.85
N LYS A 159 17.29 -30.23 4.17
CA LYS A 159 17.32 -31.45 4.99
C LYS A 159 16.21 -32.42 4.58
N ALA A 160 14.98 -31.92 4.38
CA ALA A 160 13.85 -32.74 3.93
C ALA A 160 14.09 -33.35 2.54
N SER A 161 14.67 -32.58 1.61
CA SER A 161 15.07 -33.05 0.28
C SER A 161 16.10 -34.17 0.36
N SER A 162 17.15 -34.01 1.19
CA SER A 162 18.16 -35.06 1.38
C SER A 162 17.56 -36.34 1.97
N ILE A 163 16.64 -36.24 2.93
CA ILE A 163 15.98 -37.41 3.54
C ILE A 163 15.08 -38.11 2.51
N PHE A 164 14.32 -37.33 1.72
CA PHE A 164 13.50 -37.87 0.64
C PHE A 164 14.35 -38.62 -0.38
N GLU A 165 15.51 -38.07 -0.75
CA GLU A 165 16.39 -38.70 -1.73
C GLU A 165 17.05 -39.98 -1.20
N MET A 166 17.46 -39.99 0.08
CA MET A 166 17.93 -41.21 0.74
C MET A 166 16.85 -42.29 0.78
N ALA A 167 15.61 -41.92 1.09
CA ALA A 167 14.49 -42.87 1.10
C ALA A 167 14.13 -43.36 -0.32
N ARG A 168 14.31 -42.52 -1.35
CA ARG A 168 14.11 -42.89 -2.76
C ARG A 168 15.13 -43.95 -3.19
N ILE A 169 16.41 -43.73 -2.89
CA ILE A 169 17.51 -44.67 -3.19
C ILE A 169 17.33 -45.95 -2.39
N GLY A 170 17.10 -45.84 -1.08
CA GLY A 170 16.90 -46.98 -0.20
C GLY A 170 15.71 -47.85 -0.63
N TYR A 171 14.64 -47.26 -1.15
CA TYR A 171 13.49 -48.02 -1.63
C TYR A 171 13.81 -48.75 -2.94
N ALA A 172 14.53 -48.11 -3.85
CA ALA A 172 14.98 -48.74 -5.10
C ALA A 172 15.94 -49.91 -4.86
N GLU A 173 16.78 -49.83 -3.82
CA GLU A 173 17.73 -50.87 -3.42
C GLU A 173 17.13 -51.91 -2.45
N GLY A 174 15.87 -51.73 -2.02
CA GLY A 174 15.18 -52.62 -1.08
C GLY A 174 15.64 -52.46 0.39
N ALA A 175 16.43 -51.44 0.70
CA ALA A 175 16.91 -51.13 2.04
C ALA A 175 15.89 -50.39 2.92
N THR A 176 14.94 -49.65 2.33
CA THR A 176 13.87 -48.94 3.04
C THR A 176 12.48 -49.39 2.57
N THR A 177 11.49 -49.30 3.45
CA THR A 177 10.12 -49.72 3.14
C THR A 177 9.38 -48.70 2.28
N LEU A 178 8.35 -49.15 1.54
CA LEU A 178 7.45 -48.25 0.80
C LEU A 178 6.82 -47.19 1.73
N PHE A 179 6.53 -47.56 2.98
CA PHE A 179 5.95 -46.65 3.95
C PHE A 179 6.90 -45.50 4.31
N GLU A 180 8.19 -45.80 4.55
CA GLU A 180 9.20 -44.78 4.84
C GLU A 180 9.41 -43.83 3.66
N TYR A 181 9.42 -44.35 2.43
CA TYR A 181 9.48 -43.54 1.22
C TYR A 181 8.27 -42.59 1.09
N GLN A 182 7.05 -43.11 1.28
CA GLN A 182 5.84 -42.28 1.21
C GLN A 182 5.80 -41.22 2.32
N ASN A 183 6.28 -41.56 3.52
CA ASN A 183 6.36 -40.61 4.63
C ASN A 183 7.39 -39.51 4.35
N ALA A 184 8.58 -39.86 3.85
CA ALA A 184 9.60 -38.88 3.46
C ALA A 184 9.11 -37.96 2.33
N LYS A 185 8.41 -38.53 1.33
CA LYS A 185 7.77 -37.78 0.25
C LYS A 185 6.73 -36.79 0.79
N LYS A 186 5.83 -37.25 1.65
CA LYS A 186 4.80 -36.41 2.28
C LYS A 186 5.43 -35.25 3.04
N ASN A 187 6.39 -35.54 3.92
CA ASN A 187 7.07 -34.51 4.71
C ASN A 187 7.75 -33.46 3.81
N TYR A 188 8.39 -33.90 2.72
CA TYR A 188 9.00 -32.98 1.75
C TYR A 188 7.97 -32.01 1.15
N PHE A 189 6.83 -32.51 0.69
CA PHE A 189 5.79 -31.65 0.11
C PHE A 189 5.12 -30.73 1.14
N GLU A 190 4.96 -31.16 2.39
CA GLU A 190 4.46 -30.29 3.47
C GLU A 190 5.42 -29.13 3.76
N PHE A 191 6.74 -29.38 3.74
CA PHE A 191 7.73 -28.31 3.86
C PHE A 191 7.79 -27.40 2.63
N TYR A 192 7.56 -27.95 1.45
CA TYR A 192 7.48 -27.17 0.21
C TYR A 192 6.28 -26.23 0.21
N GLU A 193 5.10 -26.72 0.61
CA GLU A 193 3.90 -25.90 0.78
C GLU A 193 4.12 -24.80 1.83
N SER A 194 4.76 -25.15 2.95
CA SER A 194 5.15 -24.16 3.98
C SER A 194 6.09 -23.08 3.46
N LEU A 195 6.99 -23.41 2.51
CA LEU A 195 7.86 -22.44 1.85
C LEU A 195 7.06 -21.49 0.96
N ILE A 196 6.11 -22.01 0.17
CA ILE A 196 5.23 -21.20 -0.69
C ILE A 196 4.46 -20.19 0.18
N HIS A 197 3.84 -20.65 1.26
CA HIS A 197 3.14 -19.77 2.21
C HIS A 197 4.07 -18.72 2.80
N ALA A 198 5.28 -19.10 3.25
CA ALA A 198 6.24 -18.15 3.78
C ALA A 198 6.69 -17.10 2.75
N SER A 199 6.79 -17.47 1.47
CA SER A 199 7.10 -16.51 0.40
C SER A 199 5.96 -15.54 0.17
N ILE A 200 4.71 -16.01 0.20
CA ILE A 200 3.53 -15.15 0.06
C ILE A 200 3.44 -14.20 1.26
N ASP A 201 3.57 -14.72 2.48
CA ASP A 201 3.57 -13.94 3.72
C ASP A 201 4.63 -12.82 3.67
N PHE A 202 5.84 -13.15 3.23
CA PHE A 202 6.92 -12.17 3.09
C PHE A 202 6.55 -11.08 2.09
N ASN A 203 6.04 -11.43 0.90
CA ASN A 203 5.66 -10.47 -0.11
C ASN A 203 4.49 -9.57 0.35
N ILE A 204 3.50 -10.13 1.05
CA ILE A 204 2.41 -9.36 1.65
C ILE A 204 2.97 -8.37 2.68
N SER A 205 3.85 -8.84 3.58
CA SER A 205 4.47 -7.98 4.60
C SER A 205 5.28 -6.84 3.99
N LEU A 206 5.97 -7.09 2.88
CA LEU A 206 6.74 -6.09 2.15
C LEU A 206 5.82 -5.03 1.52
N LEU A 207 4.69 -5.44 0.93
CA LEU A 207 3.68 -4.53 0.39
C LEU A 207 3.05 -3.68 1.50
N GLU A 208 2.75 -4.28 2.65
CA GLU A 208 2.22 -3.56 3.81
C GLU A 208 3.22 -2.54 4.35
N LEU A 209 4.51 -2.89 4.44
CA LEU A 209 5.58 -1.98 4.84
C LEU A 209 5.68 -0.79 3.88
N ARG A 210 5.67 -1.04 2.58
CA ARG A 210 5.70 0.02 1.56
C ARG A 210 4.45 0.91 1.61
N ARG A 211 3.28 0.31 1.88
CA ARG A 211 2.03 1.04 2.09
C ARG A 211 2.11 1.95 3.33
N ALA A 212 2.67 1.46 4.44
CA ALA A 212 2.90 2.25 5.64
C ALA A 212 3.83 3.45 5.36
N CYS A 213 4.78 3.27 4.45
CA CYS A 213 5.68 4.33 3.96
C CYS A 213 5.05 5.30 2.94
N GLY A 214 3.78 5.08 2.54
CA GLY A 214 3.10 5.92 1.56
C GLY A 214 3.60 5.78 0.12
N ILE A 215 4.33 4.70 -0.20
CA ILE A 215 4.79 4.40 -1.56
C ILE A 215 3.60 3.93 -2.40
N ALA A 216 3.48 4.42 -3.64
CA ALA A 216 2.36 4.10 -4.49
C ALA A 216 2.38 2.63 -4.95
N PRO A 217 1.20 1.99 -5.15
CA PRO A 217 1.13 0.63 -5.69
C PRO A 217 1.78 0.47 -7.07
N SER A 218 1.82 1.53 -7.88
CA SER A 218 2.51 1.53 -9.19
C SER A 218 4.01 1.29 -9.06
N ASP A 219 4.64 1.84 -8.02
CA ASP A 219 6.07 1.68 -7.73
C ASP A 219 6.37 0.31 -7.07
N ASN A 220 5.31 -0.45 -6.74
CA ASN A 220 5.39 -1.85 -6.36
C ASN A 220 5.31 -2.81 -7.56
N GLY A 221 5.04 -2.28 -8.76
CA GLY A 221 5.05 -3.02 -10.02
C GLY A 221 6.35 -3.82 -10.19
N ASP A 222 7.49 -3.22 -9.84
CA ASP A 222 8.81 -3.87 -9.83
C ASP A 222 8.87 -5.19 -9.05
N ILE A 223 8.10 -5.36 -7.97
CA ILE A 223 8.13 -6.62 -7.20
C ILE A 223 7.29 -7.68 -7.90
N MET A 224 6.06 -7.35 -8.31
CA MET A 224 5.18 -8.31 -8.98
C MET A 224 5.68 -8.63 -10.39
N GLU A 225 6.21 -7.65 -11.12
CA GLU A 225 6.90 -7.87 -12.39
C GLU A 225 8.18 -8.68 -12.20
N LYS A 226 9.01 -8.44 -11.18
CA LYS A 226 10.18 -9.32 -10.93
C LYS A 226 9.76 -10.73 -10.54
N ILE A 227 8.70 -10.89 -9.75
CA ILE A 227 8.15 -12.21 -9.40
C ILE A 227 7.63 -12.90 -10.67
N LEU A 228 6.83 -12.21 -11.48
CA LEU A 228 6.22 -12.76 -12.70
C LEU A 228 7.22 -12.95 -13.83
N SER A 229 8.24 -12.09 -13.95
CA SER A 229 9.32 -12.21 -14.95
C SER A 229 10.24 -13.36 -14.60
N ASN A 230 10.52 -13.58 -13.33
CA ASN A 230 11.31 -14.73 -12.87
C ASN A 230 10.53 -16.04 -13.03
N ILE A 231 9.19 -16.01 -12.88
CA ILE A 231 8.31 -17.14 -13.21
C ILE A 231 8.22 -17.37 -14.74
N GLY A 232 8.16 -16.30 -15.53
CA GLY A 232 8.07 -16.35 -17.00
C GLY A 232 9.36 -16.72 -17.72
N ALA A 233 10.52 -16.31 -17.21
CA ALA A 233 11.83 -16.64 -17.76
C ALA A 233 12.20 -18.13 -17.63
N ALA A 234 11.62 -18.83 -16.65
CA ALA A 234 11.74 -20.27 -16.51
C ALA A 234 10.82 -21.05 -17.48
N GLY A 235 9.82 -20.39 -18.09
CA GLY A 235 8.95 -20.95 -19.11
C GLY A 235 9.50 -20.87 -20.54
N ASP A 236 10.66 -20.22 -20.72
CA ASP A 236 11.27 -19.95 -22.04
C ASP A 236 12.68 -20.57 -22.16
N VAL A 237 12.86 -21.74 -21.56
CA VAL A 237 14.00 -22.63 -21.88
C VAL A 237 13.49 -23.66 -22.88
N ARG A 238 13.82 -23.42 -24.15
CA ARG A 238 13.66 -24.36 -25.27
C ARG A 238 14.32 -25.71 -25.00
#